data_AF-A0AAN7PHZ6-F1
#
_entry.id   AF-A0AAN7PHZ6-F1
#
_cell.length_a   1.000
_cell.length_b   1.000
_cell.length_c   1.000
_cell.angle_alpha   90.00
_cell.angle_beta   90.00
_cell.angle_gamma   90.00
#
_symmetry.space_group_name_H-M   'P 1'
#
loop_
_entity.id
_entity.type
_entity.pdbx_description
1 polymer ?
#
loop_
_entity_poly.entity_id
_entity_poly.type
_entity_poly.pdbx_seq_one_letter_code
_entity_poly.pdbx_strand_id
1 'polypeptide(L)'
;MCEASTSTPAKKRHVLSEDAREIVWNIYNFFKNSNSQGNLLNTVVQATGVSKSTVVRILKQGRAIDCSEQSSYMVSTPTPKTSSKSSVDNCSEQIIRRIIYNFHIIEKQKPTIAAIYNLIKDDDSIGFLGKKSSLRTLLIKMGFR
;
A
#
# COMPACT_ATOMS: atom_id res chain seq x y z
N MET A 1 -14.27 -45.62 -20.79
CA MET A 1 -13.41 -44.62 -21.44
C MET A 1 -13.18 -43.51 -20.44
N CYS A 2 -11.96 -43.36 -19.92
CA CYS A 2 -11.61 -42.35 -18.91
C CYS A 2 -10.98 -41.15 -19.61
N GLU A 3 -11.62 -39.99 -19.51
CA GLU A 3 -11.09 -38.73 -20.05
C GLU A 3 -9.89 -38.26 -19.22
N ALA A 4 -8.73 -38.16 -19.85
CA ALA A 4 -7.51 -37.66 -19.24
C ALA A 4 -7.63 -36.14 -19.02
N SER A 5 -7.65 -35.73 -17.76
CA SER A 5 -7.53 -34.32 -17.37
C SER A 5 -6.12 -33.82 -17.69
N THR A 6 -5.95 -33.08 -18.79
CA THR A 6 -4.67 -32.43 -19.12
C THR A 6 -4.49 -31.22 -18.21
N SER A 7 -3.66 -31.37 -17.18
CA SER A 7 -3.13 -30.27 -16.37
C SER A 7 -2.41 -29.27 -17.28
N THR A 8 -2.95 -28.05 -17.40
CA THR A 8 -2.33 -26.98 -18.18
C THR A 8 -1.21 -26.34 -17.33
N PRO A 9 0.03 -26.25 -17.82
CA PRO A 9 1.15 -25.73 -17.04
C PRO A 9 0.94 -24.26 -16.68
N ALA A 10 1.33 -23.88 -15.47
CA ALA A 10 1.19 -22.52 -14.95
C ALA A 10 1.91 -21.51 -15.87
N LYS A 11 1.15 -20.64 -16.55
CA LYS A 11 1.70 -19.57 -17.39
C LYS A 11 2.56 -18.64 -16.54
N LYS A 12 3.85 -18.50 -16.89
CA LYS A 12 4.73 -17.46 -16.33
C LYS A 12 4.07 -16.10 -16.52
N ARG A 13 4.10 -15.27 -15.46
CA ARG A 13 3.60 -13.90 -15.50
C ARG A 13 4.50 -13.07 -16.42
N HIS A 14 4.11 -12.95 -17.68
CA HIS A 14 4.75 -12.05 -18.62
C HIS A 14 4.28 -10.62 -18.36
N VAL A 15 5.22 -9.73 -18.06
CA VAL A 15 4.95 -8.29 -17.93
C VAL A 15 4.88 -7.71 -19.33
N LEU A 16 3.78 -7.04 -19.68
CA LEU A 16 3.70 -6.32 -20.96
C LEU A 16 4.75 -5.21 -20.97
N SER A 17 5.52 -5.14 -22.07
CA SER A 17 6.43 -4.03 -22.39
C SER A 17 5.67 -2.71 -22.49
N GLU A 18 6.39 -1.60 -22.36
CA GLU A 18 5.80 -0.26 -22.39
C GLU A 18 5.15 0.04 -23.75
N ASP A 19 5.84 -0.24 -24.85
CA ASP A 19 5.31 -0.09 -26.22
C ASP A 19 3.99 -0.84 -26.43
N ALA A 20 3.90 -2.07 -25.90
CA ALA A 20 2.68 -2.86 -26.00
C ALA A 20 1.52 -2.24 -25.21
N ARG A 21 1.80 -1.56 -24.08
CA ARG A 21 0.76 -0.85 -23.31
C ARG A 21 0.31 0.42 -24.01
N GLU A 22 1.25 1.14 -24.65
CA GLU A 22 0.94 2.32 -25.45
C GLU A 22 0.02 1.98 -26.62
N ILE A 23 0.31 0.88 -27.34
CA ILE A 23 -0.56 0.38 -28.41
C ILE A 23 -1.98 0.12 -27.90
N VAL A 24 -2.12 -0.55 -26.75
CA VAL A 24 -3.43 -0.83 -26.13
C VAL A 24 -4.17 0.46 -25.79
N TRP A 25 -3.47 1.48 -25.30
CA TRP A 25 -4.05 2.79 -24.99
C TRP A 25 -4.51 3.54 -26.25
N ASN A 26 -3.66 3.56 -27.28
CA ASN A 26 -3.96 4.23 -28.55
C ASN A 26 -5.19 3.60 -29.22
N ILE A 27 -5.30 2.27 -29.20
CA ILE A 27 -6.48 1.55 -29.68
C ILE A 27 -7.74 1.93 -28.88
N TYR A 28 -7.64 2.01 -27.55
CA TYR A 28 -8.76 2.46 -26.72
C TYR A 28 -9.22 3.88 -27.08
N ASN A 29 -8.28 4.81 -27.24
CA ASN A 29 -8.58 6.20 -27.61
C ASN A 29 -9.20 6.32 -29.01
N PHE A 30 -8.72 5.51 -29.96
CA PHE A 30 -9.32 5.42 -31.29
C PHE A 30 -10.80 5.04 -31.20
N PHE A 31 -11.13 3.93 -30.53
CA PHE A 31 -12.54 3.50 -30.38
C PHE A 31 -13.40 4.46 -29.56
N LYS A 32 -12.80 5.13 -28.58
CA LYS A 32 -13.46 6.20 -27.79
C LYS A 32 -13.84 7.38 -28.67
N ASN A 33 -12.95 7.81 -29.57
CA ASN A 33 -13.20 8.94 -30.46
C ASN A 33 -14.12 8.59 -31.63
N SER A 34 -14.11 7.33 -32.09
CA SER A 34 -14.97 6.84 -33.17
C SER A 34 -16.44 6.58 -32.77
N ASN A 35 -16.88 7.01 -31.57
CA ASN A 35 -18.26 6.88 -31.09
C ASN A 35 -18.85 5.45 -31.24
N SER A 36 -18.01 4.42 -31.04
CA SER A 36 -18.43 3.03 -31.13
C SER A 36 -19.46 2.72 -30.02
N GLN A 37 -20.73 2.60 -30.40
CA GLN A 37 -21.82 2.24 -29.50
C GLN A 37 -21.62 0.79 -29.02
N GLY A 38 -21.14 0.60 -27.79
CA GLY A 38 -20.93 -0.73 -27.23
C GLY A 38 -19.95 -0.78 -26.04
N ASN A 39 -19.66 -2.00 -25.59
CA ASN A 39 -18.71 -2.24 -24.50
C ASN A 39 -17.26 -2.08 -24.98
N LEU A 40 -16.74 -0.84 -25.01
CA LEU A 40 -15.36 -0.52 -25.46
C LEU A 40 -14.30 -1.45 -24.88
N LEU A 41 -14.41 -1.80 -23.59
CA LEU A 41 -13.46 -2.69 -22.93
C LEU A 41 -13.39 -4.07 -23.59
N ASN A 42 -14.53 -4.63 -23.98
CA ASN A 42 -14.57 -5.94 -24.62
C ASN A 42 -14.00 -5.85 -26.04
N THR A 43 -14.28 -4.76 -26.77
CA THR A 43 -13.71 -4.50 -28.09
C THR A 43 -12.19 -4.41 -28.04
N VAL A 44 -11.63 -3.67 -27.07
CA VAL A 44 -10.17 -3.56 -26.90
C VAL A 44 -9.55 -4.89 -26.50
N VAL A 45 -10.20 -5.66 -25.62
CA VAL A 45 -9.74 -7.01 -25.26
C VAL A 45 -9.71 -7.94 -26.48
N GLN A 46 -10.74 -7.89 -27.33
CA GLN A 46 -10.78 -8.68 -28.56
C GLN A 46 -9.73 -8.23 -29.58
N ALA A 47 -9.53 -6.91 -29.73
CA ALA A 47 -8.55 -6.36 -30.68
C ALA A 47 -7.10 -6.62 -30.27
N THR A 48 -6.80 -6.63 -28.97
CA THR A 48 -5.42 -6.73 -28.46
C THR A 48 -5.05 -8.12 -27.93
N GLY A 49 -6.05 -8.98 -27.66
CA GLY A 49 -5.83 -10.28 -27.02
C GLY A 49 -5.36 -10.19 -25.56
N VAL A 50 -5.35 -8.99 -24.98
CA VAL A 50 -4.89 -8.73 -23.61
C VAL A 50 -6.03 -8.96 -22.63
N SER A 51 -5.72 -9.53 -21.46
CA SER A 51 -6.74 -9.79 -20.43
C SER A 51 -7.46 -8.50 -20.02
N LYS A 52 -8.77 -8.59 -19.75
CA LYS A 52 -9.58 -7.46 -19.27
C LYS A 52 -8.96 -6.75 -18.07
N SER A 53 -8.41 -7.53 -17.13
CA SER A 53 -7.75 -6.98 -15.94
C SER A 53 -6.53 -6.12 -16.28
N THR A 54 -5.74 -6.53 -17.28
CA THR A 54 -4.56 -5.80 -17.74
C THR A 54 -4.97 -4.54 -18.48
N VAL A 55 -5.98 -4.61 -19.37
CA VAL A 55 -6.52 -3.43 -20.07
C VAL A 55 -7.01 -2.40 -19.05
N VAL A 56 -7.81 -2.80 -18.05
CA VAL A 56 -8.27 -1.88 -16.99
C VAL A 56 -7.11 -1.23 -16.23
N ARG A 57 -6.04 -1.97 -15.94
CA ARG A 57 -4.84 -1.41 -15.28
C ARG A 57 -4.13 -0.39 -16.17
N ILE A 58 -3.96 -0.68 -17.46
CA ILE A 58 -3.36 0.25 -18.43
C ILE A 58 -4.21 1.51 -18.53
N LEU A 59 -5.54 1.40 -18.62
CA LEU A 59 -6.43 2.55 -18.68
C LEU A 59 -6.37 3.43 -17.42
N LYS A 60 -6.26 2.82 -16.24
CA LYS A 60 -6.06 3.56 -14.99
C LYS A 60 -4.73 4.30 -14.96
N GLN A 61 -3.67 3.69 -15.50
CA GLN A 61 -2.37 4.33 -15.64
C GLN A 61 -2.41 5.48 -16.63
N GLY A 62 -2.96 5.27 -17.83
CA GLY A 62 -3.09 6.31 -18.86
C GLY A 62 -3.88 7.54 -18.38
N ARG A 63 -4.99 7.35 -17.65
CA ARG A 63 -5.73 8.48 -17.05
C ARG A 63 -4.94 9.25 -15.99
N ALA A 64 -4.10 8.56 -15.22
CA ALA A 64 -3.24 9.22 -14.24
C ALA A 64 -2.14 10.04 -14.93
N ILE A 65 -1.65 9.54 -16.07
CA ILE A 65 -0.71 10.23 -16.95
C ILE A 65 -1.38 11.45 -17.58
N ASP A 66 -2.60 11.38 -18.11
CA ASP A 66 -3.29 12.58 -18.65
C ASP A 66 -3.45 13.71 -17.60
N CYS A 67 -3.51 13.36 -16.30
CA CYS A 67 -3.62 14.32 -15.21
C CYS A 67 -2.27 14.86 -14.68
N SER A 68 -1.14 14.24 -15.05
CA SER A 68 0.19 14.68 -14.66
C SER A 68 0.98 15.02 -15.93
N GLU A 69 1.68 16.13 -16.03
CA GLU A 69 2.41 16.52 -17.27
C GLU A 69 3.61 15.60 -17.65
N GLN A 70 3.57 14.31 -17.33
CA GLN A 70 4.58 13.31 -17.62
C GLN A 70 4.22 12.57 -18.92
N SER A 71 5.10 12.62 -19.91
CA SER A 71 4.83 12.15 -21.28
C SER A 71 5.07 10.65 -21.51
N SER A 72 5.06 9.78 -20.50
CA SER A 72 5.31 8.35 -20.75
C SER A 72 4.64 7.41 -19.76
N TYR A 73 4.30 6.20 -20.23
CA TYR A 73 3.85 5.07 -19.42
C TYR A 73 4.95 4.49 -18.54
N MET A 74 5.91 5.32 -18.12
CA MET A 74 6.91 4.94 -17.15
C MET A 74 6.19 4.35 -15.95
N VAL A 75 6.47 3.07 -15.74
CA VAL A 75 5.96 2.30 -14.63
C VAL A 75 6.22 3.13 -13.38
N SER A 76 5.17 3.71 -12.81
CA SER A 76 5.19 4.18 -11.43
C SER A 76 5.48 2.94 -10.58
N THR A 77 6.78 2.68 -10.37
CA THR A 77 7.26 1.74 -9.38
C THR A 77 6.52 2.11 -8.10
N PRO A 78 5.77 1.19 -7.46
CA PRO A 78 5.07 1.52 -6.25
C PRO A 78 6.12 2.01 -5.25
N THR A 79 6.14 3.32 -5.02
CA THR A 79 7.03 3.89 -4.01
C THR A 79 6.60 3.27 -2.69
N PRO A 80 7.55 2.76 -1.89
CA PRO A 80 7.20 2.21 -0.60
C PRO A 80 6.45 3.30 0.16
N LYS A 81 5.19 3.02 0.53
CA LYS A 81 4.40 3.94 1.34
C LYS A 81 5.26 4.28 2.55
N THR A 82 5.68 5.54 2.65
CA THR A 82 6.39 6.02 3.82
C THR A 82 5.38 5.93 4.96
N SER A 83 5.47 4.86 5.76
CA SER A 83 4.73 4.81 7.02
C SER A 83 5.19 6.04 7.78
N SER A 84 4.26 6.93 8.15
CA SER A 84 4.54 8.00 9.10
C SER A 84 5.04 7.31 10.37
N LYS A 85 6.36 7.22 10.51
CA LYS A 85 6.98 6.77 11.74
C LYS A 85 6.48 7.77 12.76
N SER A 86 5.84 7.28 13.82
CA SER A 86 5.59 8.08 15.01
C SER A 86 6.97 8.53 15.49
N SER A 87 7.39 9.72 15.06
CA SER A 87 8.67 10.29 15.40
C SER A 87 8.53 10.76 16.83
N VAL A 88 8.78 9.84 17.76
CA VAL A 88 8.89 10.16 19.17
C VAL A 88 10.27 10.78 19.33
N ASP A 89 10.32 12.04 19.76
CA ASP A 89 11.57 12.74 20.02
C ASP A 89 12.32 12.08 21.19
N ASN A 90 13.64 12.22 21.24
CA ASN A 90 14.46 11.66 22.31
C ASN A 90 14.01 12.15 23.70
N CYS A 91 13.44 13.36 23.79
CA CYS A 91 12.86 13.89 25.03
C CYS A 91 11.65 13.04 25.50
N SER A 92 10.72 12.75 24.60
CA SER A 92 9.55 11.92 24.87
C SER A 92 9.93 10.47 25.24
N GLU A 93 11.02 9.94 24.67
CA GLU A 93 11.55 8.63 25.03
C GLU A 93 11.94 8.53 26.52
N GLN A 94 12.53 9.59 27.09
CA GLN A 94 12.94 9.62 28.51
C GLN A 94 11.75 9.73 29.46
N ILE A 95 10.72 10.49 29.07
CA ILE A 95 9.48 10.62 29.86
C ILE A 95 8.79 9.26 29.96
N ILE A 96 8.70 8.52 28.85
CA ILE A 96 8.12 7.17 28.82
C ILE A 96 8.90 6.21 29.73
N ARG A 97 10.24 6.26 29.74
CA ARG A 97 11.05 5.46 30.68
C ARG A 97 10.70 5.77 32.13
N ARG A 98 10.62 7.05 32.49
CA ARG A 98 10.28 7.49 33.85
C ARG A 98 8.90 6.99 34.27
N ILE A 99 7.91 7.09 33.37
CA ILE A 99 6.56 6.59 33.61
C ILE A 99 6.57 5.08 33.90
N ILE A 100 7.30 4.30 33.11
CA ILE A 100 7.38 2.84 33.29
C ILE A 100 8.05 2.48 34.62
N TYR A 101 9.15 3.15 34.98
CA TYR A 101 9.81 2.91 36.26
C TYR A 101 8.94 3.30 37.44
N ASN A 102 8.24 4.44 37.36
CA ASN A 102 7.32 4.90 38.39
C ASN A 102 6.06 4.04 38.49
N PHE A 103 5.65 3.38 37.42
CA PHE A 103 4.48 2.49 37.42
C PHE A 103 4.59 1.41 38.50
N HIS A 104 5.77 0.81 38.64
CA HIS A 104 6.03 -0.19 39.68
C HIS A 104 6.02 0.37 41.10
N ILE A 105 6.42 1.63 41.29
CA ILE A 105 6.47 2.30 42.59
C ILE A 105 5.05 2.65 43.05
N ILE A 106 4.23 3.17 42.13
CA ILE A 106 2.88 3.68 42.43
C ILE A 106 1.86 2.55 42.48
N GLU A 107 1.79 1.72 41.44
CA GLU A 107 0.71 0.73 41.29
C GLU A 107 1.08 -0.66 41.83
N LYS A 108 2.37 -0.92 42.12
CA LYS A 108 2.90 -2.24 42.52
C LYS A 108 2.54 -3.38 41.56
N GLN A 109 2.15 -3.06 40.33
CA GLN A 109 1.78 -4.01 39.29
C GLN A 109 2.80 -4.01 38.15
N LYS A 110 2.75 -5.03 37.30
CA LYS A 110 3.61 -5.11 36.12
C LYS A 110 3.09 -4.17 35.02
N PRO A 111 3.93 -3.29 34.46
CA PRO A 111 3.54 -2.32 33.46
C PRO A 111 3.15 -3.07 32.17
N THR A 112 1.85 -3.13 31.93
CA THR A 112 1.31 -3.72 30.70
C THR A 112 1.25 -2.66 29.63
N ILE A 113 1.46 -3.02 28.35
CA ILE A 113 1.42 -2.08 27.22
C ILE A 113 0.12 -1.25 27.21
N ALA A 114 -1.02 -1.86 27.57
CA ALA A 114 -2.29 -1.16 27.65
C ALA A 114 -2.33 -0.10 28.76
N ALA A 115 -1.79 -0.40 29.94
CA ALA A 115 -1.73 0.53 31.06
C ALA A 115 -0.79 1.71 30.76
N ILE A 116 0.41 1.42 30.25
CA ILE A 116 1.37 2.45 29.83
C ILE A 116 0.76 3.34 28.74
N TYR A 117 0.04 2.75 27.77
CA TYR A 117 -0.58 3.51 26.70
C TYR A 117 -1.67 4.46 27.21
N ASN A 118 -2.51 4.01 28.15
CA ASN A 118 -3.53 4.87 28.74
C ASN A 118 -2.88 6.04 29.49
N LEU A 119 -1.87 5.74 30.31
CA LEU A 119 -1.16 6.76 31.08
C LEU A 119 -0.47 7.81 30.18
N ILE A 120 0.19 7.37 29.09
CA ILE A 120 0.79 8.28 28.10
C ILE A 120 -0.27 9.11 27.36
N LYS A 121 -1.47 8.55 27.17
CA LYS A 121 -2.58 9.25 26.50
C LYS A 121 -3.22 10.29 27.42
N ASP A 122 -3.25 10.01 28.71
CA ASP A 122 -3.76 10.91 29.74
C ASP A 122 -2.76 12.06 30.02
N ASP A 123 -1.46 11.81 29.83
CA ASP A 123 -0.40 12.83 29.90
C ASP A 123 -0.25 13.60 28.57
N ASP A 124 -0.96 14.72 28.42
CA ASP A 124 -0.92 15.59 27.24
C ASP A 124 0.48 16.13 26.89
N SER A 125 1.43 16.11 27.83
CA SER A 125 2.80 16.60 27.66
C SER A 125 3.67 15.78 26.69
N ILE A 126 3.30 14.52 26.40
CA ILE A 126 4.13 13.58 25.63
C ILE A 126 3.85 13.68 24.13
N GLY A 127 2.65 14.16 23.74
CA GLY A 127 2.26 14.32 22.34
C GLY A 127 2.31 13.01 21.54
N PHE A 128 2.05 11.86 22.16
CA PHE A 128 2.16 10.56 21.50
C PHE A 128 0.96 10.29 20.57
N LEU A 129 1.13 10.57 19.27
CA LEU A 129 0.10 10.30 18.24
C LEU A 129 0.03 8.83 17.79
N GLY A 130 0.85 7.94 18.36
CA GLY A 130 0.94 6.54 17.94
C GLY A 130 -0.17 5.64 18.46
N LYS A 131 -0.30 4.45 17.85
CA LYS A 131 -1.14 3.35 18.35
C LYS A 131 -0.36 2.49 19.35
N LYS A 132 -1.04 1.59 20.08
CA LYS A 132 -0.42 0.60 20.98
C LYS A 132 0.70 -0.22 20.31
N SER A 133 0.55 -0.54 19.02
CA SER A 133 1.58 -1.23 18.24
C SER A 133 2.85 -0.39 18.07
N SER A 134 2.71 0.91 17.79
CA SER A 134 3.85 1.83 17.73
C SER A 134 4.53 1.95 19.08
N LEU A 135 3.76 2.03 20.18
CA LEU A 135 4.32 2.05 21.53
C LEU A 135 5.11 0.77 21.81
N ARG A 136 4.58 -0.40 21.45
CA ARG A 136 5.30 -1.67 21.60
C ARG A 136 6.64 -1.67 20.86
N THR A 137 6.65 -1.23 19.61
CA THR A 137 7.89 -1.13 18.82
C THR A 137 8.89 -0.16 19.46
N LEU A 138 8.40 0.97 19.97
CA LEU A 138 9.21 1.96 20.67
C LEU A 138 9.83 1.37 21.95
N LEU A 139 9.04 0.65 22.75
CA LEU A 139 9.53 0.00 23.98
C LEU A 139 10.59 -1.06 23.70
N ILE A 140 10.43 -1.86 22.63
CA ILE A 140 11.43 -2.82 22.19
C ILE A 140 12.72 -2.10 21.78
N LYS A 141 12.61 -0.99 21.03
CA LYS A 141 13.77 -0.15 20.64
C LYS A 141 14.50 0.41 21.87
N MET A 142 13.77 0.74 22.94
CA MET A 142 14.33 1.22 24.21
C MET A 142 14.98 0.11 25.07
N GLY A 143 14.76 -1.17 24.74
CA GLY A 143 15.31 -2.32 25.47
C GLY A 143 14.34 -2.98 26.46
N PHE A 144 13.07 -2.58 26.51
CA PHE A 144 12.06 -3.27 27.32
C PHE A 144 11.59 -4.55 26.61
N ARG A 145 11.45 -5.64 27.36
CA ARG A 145 11.02 -6.97 26.87
C ARG A 145 9.71 -7.41 27.51
#